data_AF-A0A952WWQ8-F1
#
_entry.id   AF-A0A952WWQ8-F1
#
_cell.length_a   1.000
_cell.length_b   1.000
_cell.length_c   1.000
_cell.angle_alpha   90.00
_cell.angle_beta   90.00
_cell.angle_gamma   90.00
#
_symmetry.space_group_name_H-M   'P 1'
#
loop_
_entity.id
_entity.type
_entity.pdbx_description
1 polymer ?
#
loop_
_entity_poly.entity_id
_entity_poly.type
_entity_poly.pdbx_seq_one_letter_code
_entity_poly.pdbx_strand_id
1 'polypeptide(L)'
;MESRYEAVTRLMLERYSIRVRKWRTSMSGVAWCLSYRDGSVKRLIEAPRPRGPMSAAVFLHEIGHHAIGFNVYKPRCLEEYHAWRWSLEAMEEHGLNITDQVRYRMHLSLWYAVAKARRRGLKALPPELEPFTERPRRPRRIAATKAR
;
A
#
# COMPACT_ATOMS: atom_id res chain seq x y z
N MET A 1 -4.84 21.17 16.08
CA MET A 1 -3.71 20.23 16.26
C MET A 1 -3.77 19.23 15.11
N GLU A 2 -2.82 19.29 14.18
CA GLU A 2 -2.77 18.37 13.03
C GLU A 2 -2.39 16.96 13.51
N SER A 3 -3.13 15.94 13.07
CA SER A 3 -2.79 14.57 13.44
C SER A 3 -1.52 14.11 12.71
N ARG A 4 -0.73 13.20 13.30
CA ARG A 4 0.47 12.65 12.65
C ARG A 4 0.19 12.06 11.27
N TYR A 5 -0.98 11.42 11.10
CA TYR A 5 -1.41 10.89 9.80
C TYR A 5 -1.64 11.98 8.76
N GLU A 6 -2.18 13.13 9.16
CA GLU A 6 -2.43 14.26 8.25
C GLU A 6 -1.13 14.93 7.83
N ALA A 7 -0.20 15.14 8.75
CA ALA A 7 1.14 15.66 8.46
C ALA A 7 1.88 14.76 7.45
N VAL A 8 1.90 13.43 7.68
CA VAL A 8 2.50 12.47 6.75
C VAL A 8 1.79 12.47 5.40
N THR A 9 0.46 12.56 5.38
CA THR A 9 -0.33 12.62 4.13
C THR A 9 0.12 13.80 3.28
N ARG A 10 0.21 15.00 3.87
CA ARG A 10 0.64 16.22 3.15
C ARG A 10 2.08 16.09 2.66
N LEU A 11 2.98 15.67 3.53
CA LEU A 11 4.40 15.46 3.20
C LEU A 11 4.56 14.52 2.00
N MET A 12 3.85 13.38 1.99
CA MET A 12 3.96 12.40 0.91
C MET A 12 3.39 12.89 -0.42
N LEU A 13 2.25 13.59 -0.38
CA LEU A 13 1.66 14.16 -1.59
C LEU A 13 2.57 15.22 -2.20
N GLU A 14 3.18 16.06 -1.36
CA GLU A 14 4.13 17.10 -1.79
C GLU A 14 5.42 16.48 -2.32
N ARG A 15 6.09 15.62 -1.53
CA ARG A 15 7.36 14.97 -1.88
C ARG A 15 7.31 14.28 -3.24
N TYR A 16 6.21 13.61 -3.55
CA TYR A 16 6.05 12.85 -4.80
C TYR A 16 5.23 13.60 -5.88
N SER A 17 4.83 14.84 -5.62
CA SER A 17 3.98 15.64 -6.53
C SER A 17 2.71 14.90 -6.97
N ILE A 18 2.06 14.22 -6.02
CA ILE A 18 0.86 13.41 -6.24
C ILE A 18 -0.39 14.20 -5.88
N ARG A 19 -1.41 14.13 -6.73
CA ARG A 19 -2.74 14.67 -6.44
C ARG A 19 -3.74 13.56 -6.15
N VAL A 20 -4.49 13.72 -5.07
CA VAL A 20 -5.61 12.83 -4.75
C VAL A 20 -6.82 13.20 -5.62
N ARG A 21 -7.27 12.27 -6.45
CA ARG A 21 -8.48 12.44 -7.27
C ARG A 21 -9.75 12.15 -6.48
N LYS A 22 -9.70 11.16 -5.58
CA LYS A 22 -10.84 10.77 -4.72
C LYS A 22 -10.36 10.13 -3.42
N TRP A 23 -10.91 10.59 -2.31
CA TRP A 23 -10.84 9.85 -1.04
C TRP A 23 -11.90 8.75 -1.03
N ARG A 24 -11.47 7.48 -0.97
CA ARG A 24 -12.35 6.31 -0.98
C ARG A 24 -12.90 6.02 0.42
N THR A 25 -14.11 5.51 0.49
CA THR A 25 -14.70 4.94 1.72
C THR A 25 -14.23 3.51 1.95
N SER A 26 -13.88 2.77 0.89
CA SER A 26 -13.32 1.42 0.95
C SER A 26 -11.82 1.42 1.29
N MET A 27 -11.35 0.34 1.91
CA MET A 27 -9.92 0.11 2.23
C MET A 27 -9.13 -0.42 1.02
N SER A 28 -9.21 0.30 -0.09
CA SER A 28 -8.55 -0.01 -1.37
C SER A 28 -8.16 1.28 -2.05
N GLY A 29 -7.08 1.29 -2.82
CA GLY A 29 -6.72 2.41 -3.66
C GLY A 29 -6.40 2.02 -5.09
N VAL A 30 -5.99 3.02 -5.86
CA VAL A 30 -5.38 2.87 -7.18
C VAL A 30 -4.50 4.09 -7.45
N ALA A 31 -3.33 3.85 -8.03
CA ALA A 31 -2.38 4.86 -8.46
C ALA A 31 -2.20 4.81 -9.99
N TRP A 32 -2.09 5.98 -10.64
CA TRP A 32 -1.82 6.07 -12.08
C TRP A 32 -1.18 7.41 -12.46
N CYS A 33 -0.61 7.45 -13.66
CA CYS A 33 -0.07 8.66 -14.27
C CYS A 33 -0.88 9.05 -15.52
N LEU A 34 -0.98 10.35 -15.79
CA LEU A 34 -1.45 10.90 -17.06
C LEU A 34 -0.30 11.65 -17.72
N SER A 35 0.15 11.18 -18.88
CA SER A 35 1.14 11.87 -19.70
C SER A 35 0.43 12.73 -20.74
N TYR A 36 0.88 13.98 -20.87
CA TYR A 36 0.36 14.94 -21.83
C TYR A 36 1.32 15.09 -23.02
N ARG A 37 0.81 15.66 -24.13
CA ARG A 37 1.61 15.86 -25.35
C ARG A 37 2.80 16.81 -25.15
N ASP A 38 2.69 17.72 -24.19
CA ASP A 38 3.76 18.66 -23.81
C ASP A 38 4.86 18.01 -22.94
N GLY A 39 4.79 16.69 -22.72
CA GLY A 39 5.73 15.95 -21.89
C GLY A 39 5.45 16.02 -20.39
N SER A 40 4.47 16.82 -19.95
CA SER A 40 4.11 16.89 -18.53
C SER A 40 3.42 15.60 -18.08
N VAL A 41 3.64 15.24 -16.81
CA VAL A 41 3.02 14.05 -16.19
C VAL A 41 2.27 14.46 -14.93
N LYS A 42 1.00 14.08 -14.84
CA LYS A 42 0.23 14.17 -13.59
C LYS A 42 0.19 12.84 -12.90
N ARG A 43 0.61 12.82 -11.63
CA ARG A 43 0.57 11.65 -10.75
C ARG A 43 -0.69 11.69 -9.91
N LEU A 44 -1.51 10.66 -10.00
CA LEU A 44 -2.83 10.62 -9.38
C LEU A 44 -3.00 9.37 -8.52
N ILE A 45 -3.78 9.52 -7.46
CA ILE A 45 -4.25 8.39 -6.65
C ILE A 45 -5.73 8.53 -6.29
N GLU A 46 -6.34 7.38 -6.00
CA GLU A 46 -7.49 7.28 -5.11
C GLU A 46 -7.13 6.36 -3.96
N ALA A 47 -7.48 6.73 -2.74
CA ALA A 47 -7.13 5.96 -1.55
C ALA A 47 -8.08 6.33 -0.39
N PRO A 48 -8.23 5.50 0.66
CA PRO A 48 -8.86 5.96 1.89
C PRO A 48 -8.05 7.10 2.53
N ARG A 49 -8.74 8.08 3.13
CA ARG A 49 -8.06 9.15 3.87
C ARG A 49 -7.38 8.57 5.12
N PRO A 50 -6.07 8.80 5.33
CA PRO A 50 -5.37 8.33 6.53
C PRO A 50 -5.98 8.90 7.80
N ARG A 51 -6.61 8.03 8.59
CA ARG A 51 -7.19 8.34 9.91
C ARG A 51 -6.74 7.35 10.99
N GLY A 52 -5.98 6.32 10.60
CA GLY A 52 -5.44 5.29 11.47
C GLY A 52 -4.51 4.35 10.71
N PRO A 53 -3.92 3.35 11.38
CA PRO A 53 -2.87 2.49 10.81
C PRO A 53 -3.25 1.86 9.47
N MET A 54 -4.45 1.30 9.38
CA MET A 54 -4.91 0.61 8.17
C MET A 54 -5.10 1.55 6.97
N SER A 55 -5.74 2.70 7.17
CA SER A 55 -5.98 3.66 6.09
C SER A 55 -4.67 4.33 5.66
N ALA A 56 -3.75 4.57 6.59
CA ALA A 56 -2.41 5.06 6.30
C ALA A 56 -1.61 4.05 5.46
N ALA A 57 -1.61 2.77 5.84
CA ALA A 57 -0.90 1.73 5.10
C ALA A 57 -1.39 1.58 3.65
N VAL A 58 -2.71 1.62 3.43
CA VAL A 58 -3.29 1.57 2.08
C VAL A 58 -2.96 2.84 1.28
N PHE A 59 -3.06 4.02 1.89
CA PHE A 59 -2.67 5.27 1.24
C PHE A 59 -1.19 5.26 0.83
N LEU A 60 -0.29 4.89 1.75
CA LEU A 60 1.14 4.82 1.51
C LEU A 60 1.50 3.73 0.49
N HIS A 61 0.70 2.66 0.35
CA HIS A 61 0.87 1.69 -0.73
C HIS A 61 0.64 2.33 -2.12
N GLU A 62 -0.37 3.19 -2.26
CA GLU A 62 -0.59 3.92 -3.51
C GLU A 62 0.51 4.95 -3.80
N ILE A 63 1.04 5.61 -2.75
CA ILE A 63 2.23 6.46 -2.88
C ILE A 63 3.44 5.60 -3.29
N GLY A 64 3.56 4.40 -2.71
CA GLY A 64 4.62 3.44 -3.00
C GLY A 64 4.71 3.08 -4.47
N HIS A 65 3.58 2.89 -5.16
CA HIS A 65 3.59 2.69 -6.61
C HIS A 65 4.22 3.85 -7.40
N HIS A 66 4.02 5.10 -6.96
CA HIS A 66 4.67 6.25 -7.58
C HIS A 66 6.15 6.35 -7.20
N ALA A 67 6.49 6.04 -5.95
CA ALA A 67 7.83 6.15 -5.41
C ALA A 67 8.80 5.14 -6.02
N ILE A 68 8.35 3.89 -6.17
CA ILE A 68 9.16 2.82 -6.78
C ILE A 68 9.14 2.87 -8.32
N GLY A 69 8.19 3.60 -8.90
CA GLY A 69 7.94 3.66 -10.33
C GLY A 69 7.07 2.51 -10.86
N PHE A 70 6.15 2.84 -11.77
CA PHE A 70 5.29 1.84 -12.43
C PHE A 70 6.08 1.01 -13.45
N ASN A 71 5.79 -0.28 -13.52
CA ASN A 71 6.36 -1.26 -14.45
C ASN A 71 7.88 -1.46 -14.30
N VAL A 72 8.48 -1.00 -13.19
CA VAL A 72 9.88 -1.20 -12.84
C VAL A 72 10.12 -2.65 -12.40
N TYR A 73 9.22 -3.19 -11.58
CA TYR A 73 9.31 -4.57 -11.08
C TYR A 73 8.37 -5.49 -11.84
N LYS A 74 8.88 -6.64 -12.26
CA LYS A 74 8.11 -7.66 -12.98
C LYS A 74 8.35 -9.03 -12.35
N PRO A 75 7.32 -9.89 -12.24
CA PRO A 75 5.92 -9.71 -12.65
C PRO A 75 5.14 -8.70 -11.79
N ARG A 76 3.89 -8.35 -12.17
CA ARG A 76 3.06 -7.37 -11.43
C ARG A 76 2.96 -7.67 -9.92
N CYS A 77 2.90 -8.94 -9.51
CA CYS A 77 2.86 -9.29 -8.08
C CYS A 77 4.16 -8.91 -7.33
N LEU A 78 5.30 -8.83 -8.00
CA LEU A 78 6.55 -8.32 -7.41
C LEU A 78 6.48 -6.80 -7.21
N GLU A 79 5.89 -6.07 -8.16
CA GLU A 79 5.63 -4.63 -7.98
C GLU A 79 4.72 -4.36 -6.77
N GLU A 80 3.67 -5.17 -6.59
CA GLU A 80 2.81 -5.09 -5.39
C GLU A 80 3.60 -5.32 -4.10
N TYR A 81 4.55 -6.27 -4.11
CA TYR A 81 5.45 -6.51 -2.97
C TYR A 81 6.30 -5.29 -2.65
N HIS A 82 6.96 -4.70 -3.64
CA HIS A 82 7.79 -3.51 -3.41
C HIS A 82 6.97 -2.31 -2.97
N ALA A 83 5.76 -2.12 -3.51
CA ALA A 83 4.87 -1.04 -3.07
C ALA A 83 4.40 -1.22 -1.62
N TRP A 84 4.10 -2.47 -1.20
CA TRP A 84 3.80 -2.77 0.20
C TRP A 84 5.00 -2.61 1.13
N ARG A 85 6.19 -3.08 0.71
CA ARG A 85 7.43 -2.91 1.47
C ARG A 85 7.71 -1.44 1.72
N TRP A 86 7.69 -0.63 0.65
CA TRP A 86 7.86 0.82 0.73
C TRP A 86 6.84 1.47 1.67
N SER A 87 5.57 1.04 1.61
CA SER A 87 4.52 1.56 2.50
C SER A 87 4.83 1.32 3.98
N LEU A 88 5.28 0.11 4.34
CA LEU A 88 5.63 -0.22 5.72
C LEU A 88 6.91 0.49 6.18
N GLU A 89 7.92 0.61 5.32
CA GLU A 89 9.13 1.39 5.58
C GLU A 89 8.77 2.86 5.84
N ALA A 90 7.90 3.47 5.03
CA ALA A 90 7.42 4.83 5.24
C ALA A 90 6.60 4.98 6.53
N MET A 91 5.80 3.97 6.90
CA MET A 91 5.11 3.98 8.20
C MET A 91 6.11 3.99 9.36
N GLU A 92 7.15 3.16 9.28
CA GLU A 92 8.19 3.07 10.30
C GLU A 92 9.02 4.36 10.39
N GLU A 93 9.50 4.87 9.26
CA GLU A 93 10.26 6.13 9.16
C GLU A 93 9.52 7.32 9.79
N HIS A 94 8.19 7.36 9.64
CA HIS A 94 7.35 8.43 10.17
C HIS A 94 6.71 8.12 11.53
N GLY A 95 7.13 7.04 12.20
CA GLY A 95 6.63 6.67 13.53
C GLY A 95 5.12 6.44 13.57
N LEU A 96 4.57 5.85 12.50
CA LEU A 96 3.19 5.38 12.41
C LEU A 96 3.11 3.93 12.91
N ASN A 97 2.06 3.61 13.66
CA ASN A 97 1.89 2.28 14.22
C ASN A 97 1.60 1.24 13.11
N ILE A 98 2.37 0.15 13.06
CA ILE A 98 2.15 -1.00 12.18
C ILE A 98 1.54 -2.14 13.00
N THR A 99 0.21 -2.24 12.98
CA THR A 99 -0.51 -3.26 13.76
C THR A 99 -0.51 -4.63 13.07
N ASP A 100 -0.84 -5.69 13.80
CA ASP A 100 -1.05 -7.04 13.23
C ASP A 100 -2.09 -7.05 12.12
N GLN A 101 -3.10 -6.18 12.21
CA GLN A 101 -4.10 -6.06 11.14
C GLN A 101 -3.50 -5.47 9.86
N VAL A 102 -2.56 -4.52 9.96
CA VAL A 102 -1.83 -3.98 8.80
C VAL A 102 -0.97 -5.07 8.18
N ARG A 103 -0.21 -5.82 8.99
CA ARG A 103 0.61 -6.94 8.52
C ARG A 103 -0.25 -8.02 7.84
N TYR A 104 -1.38 -8.37 8.45
CA TYR A 104 -2.37 -9.28 7.85
C TYR A 104 -2.91 -8.75 6.52
N ARG A 105 -3.23 -7.45 6.42
CA ARG A 105 -3.74 -6.85 5.18
C ARG A 105 -2.71 -6.92 4.06
N MET A 106 -1.45 -6.59 4.35
CA MET A 106 -0.34 -6.69 3.41
C MET A 106 -0.16 -8.14 2.92
N HIS A 107 -0.07 -9.10 3.84
CA HIS A 107 0.05 -10.52 3.48
C HIS A 107 -1.13 -10.97 2.62
N LEU A 108 -2.37 -10.63 3.01
CA LEU A 108 -3.56 -11.01 2.26
C LEU A 108 -3.57 -10.43 0.84
N SER A 109 -3.09 -9.19 0.69
CA SER A 109 -2.94 -8.53 -0.61
C SER A 109 -1.94 -9.26 -1.49
N LEU A 110 -0.77 -9.59 -0.94
CA LEU A 110 0.29 -10.29 -1.68
C LEU A 110 -0.09 -11.72 -2.03
N TRP A 111 -0.73 -12.44 -1.12
CA TRP A 111 -1.30 -13.76 -1.40
C TRP A 111 -2.28 -13.70 -2.58
N TYR A 112 -3.18 -12.71 -2.58
CA TYR A 112 -4.12 -12.52 -3.69
C TYR A 112 -3.38 -12.18 -5.00
N ALA A 113 -2.35 -11.33 -4.95
CA ALA A 113 -1.55 -10.97 -6.12
C ALA A 113 -0.81 -12.17 -6.71
N VAL A 114 -0.20 -13.02 -5.87
CA VAL A 114 0.45 -14.28 -6.27
C VAL A 114 -0.57 -15.24 -6.88
N ALA A 115 -1.71 -15.47 -6.22
CA ALA A 115 -2.77 -16.33 -6.74
C ALA A 115 -3.31 -15.84 -8.09
N LYS A 116 -3.47 -14.52 -8.24
CA LYS A 116 -3.88 -13.89 -9.50
C LYS A 116 -2.82 -14.06 -10.59
N ALA A 117 -1.54 -13.91 -10.27
CA ALA A 117 -0.45 -14.12 -11.22
C ALA A 117 -0.37 -15.58 -11.70
N ARG A 118 -0.50 -16.56 -10.78
CA ARG A 118 -0.57 -17.98 -11.11
C ARG A 118 -1.71 -18.29 -12.06
N ARG A 119 -2.93 -17.80 -11.79
CA ARG A 119 -4.08 -17.94 -12.70
C ARG A 119 -3.86 -17.31 -14.08
N ARG A 120 -2.94 -16.35 -14.20
CA ARG A 120 -2.56 -15.68 -15.46
C ARG A 120 -1.32 -16.31 -16.12
N GLY A 121 -0.88 -17.49 -15.66
CA GLY A 121 0.21 -18.23 -16.29
C GLY A 121 1.62 -17.87 -15.81
N LEU A 122 1.78 -17.37 -14.58
CA LEU A 122 3.11 -17.16 -13.99
C LEU A 122 3.89 -18.48 -13.93
N LYS A 123 5.03 -18.55 -14.63
CA LYS A 123 5.88 -19.75 -14.72
C LYS A 123 6.80 -19.93 -13.52
N ALA A 124 7.42 -18.84 -13.06
CA ALA A 124 8.36 -18.84 -11.94
C ALA A 124 7.94 -17.77 -10.93
N LEU A 125 7.88 -18.14 -9.65
CA LEU A 125 7.58 -17.21 -8.58
C LEU A 125 8.88 -16.52 -8.12
N PRO A 126 8.94 -15.19 -8.05
CA PRO A 126 10.03 -14.48 -7.40
C PRO A 126 10.24 -14.96 -5.95
N PRO A 127 11.49 -15.19 -5.50
CA PRO A 127 11.77 -15.69 -4.14
C PRO A 127 11.16 -14.84 -3.02
N GLU A 128 11.10 -13.52 -3.20
CA GLU A 128 10.50 -12.59 -2.24
C GLU A 128 9.01 -12.85 -2.01
N LEU A 129 8.36 -13.54 -2.96
CA LEU A 129 6.95 -13.86 -2.91
C LEU A 129 6.64 -15.26 -2.35
N GLU A 130 7.65 -16.10 -2.11
CA GLU A 130 7.49 -17.43 -1.51
C GLU A 130 6.69 -17.40 -0.19
N PRO A 131 6.91 -16.45 0.74
CA PRO A 131 6.14 -16.41 1.99
C PRO A 131 4.64 -16.14 1.81
N PHE A 132 4.21 -15.69 0.62
CA PHE A 132 2.84 -15.29 0.35
C PHE A 132 2.07 -16.30 -0.50
N THR A 133 2.57 -17.54 -0.66
CA THR A 133 1.85 -18.58 -1.40
C THR A 133 0.64 -19.11 -0.66
N GLU A 134 0.65 -19.03 0.67
CA GLU A 134 -0.45 -19.47 1.53
C GLU A 134 -1.31 -18.30 2.01
N ARG A 135 -2.61 -18.56 2.15
CA ARG A 135 -3.56 -17.55 2.63
C ARG A 135 -3.28 -17.28 4.12
N PRO A 136 -3.04 -16.03 4.52
CA PRO A 136 -2.77 -15.73 5.92
C PRO A 136 -4.02 -15.94 6.77
N ARG A 137 -3.80 -16.36 8.02
CA ARG A 137 -4.86 -16.44 9.03
C ARG A 137 -5.16 -15.05 9.57
N ARG A 138 -6.44 -14.74 9.74
CA ARG A 138 -6.86 -13.47 10.32
C ARG A 138 -6.47 -13.42 11.80
N PRO A 139 -5.77 -12.37 12.28
CA PRO A 139 -5.43 -12.26 13.68
C PRO A 139 -6.70 -12.11 14.52
N ARG A 140 -6.75 -12.83 15.65
CA ARG A 140 -7.84 -12.68 16.63
C ARG A 140 -7.79 -11.28 17.23
N ARG A 141 -8.93 -10.59 17.33
CA ARG A 141 -9.00 -9.36 18.14
C ARG A 141 -8.82 -9.80 19.59
N ILE A 142 -7.72 -9.42 20.21
CA ILE A 142 -7.61 -9.47 21.66
C ILE A 142 -8.59 -8.41 22.17
N ALA A 143 -9.63 -8.85 22.89
CA ALA A 143 -10.49 -7.91 23.59
C ALA A 143 -9.62 -7.18 24.61
N ALA A 144 -9.63 -5.86 24.59
CA ALA A 144 -8.96 -5.09 25.63
C ALA A 144 -9.59 -5.50 26.97
N THR A 145 -8.83 -6.19 27.81
CA THR A 145 -9.19 -6.42 29.20
C THR A 145 -9.42 -5.05 29.81
N LYS A 146 -10.68 -4.73 30.17
CA LYS A 146 -10.97 -3.56 31.00
C LYS A 146 -10.27 -3.78 32.33
N ALA A 147 -9.15 -3.11 32.56
CA ALA A 147 -8.66 -2.93 33.92
C ALA A 147 -9.77 -2.19 34.69
N ARG A 148 -10.27 -2.83 35.74
CA ARG A 148 -11.16 -2.23 36.73
C ARG A 148 -10.37 -1.32 37.65
#